data_AF-A0A9Q1CSQ7-F1
#
_entry.id   AF-A0A9Q1CSQ7-F1
#
_cell.length_a   1.000
_cell.length_b   1.000
_cell.length_c   1.000
_cell.angle_alpha   90.00
_cell.angle_beta   90.00
_cell.angle_gamma   90.00
#
_symmetry.space_group_name_H-M   'P 1'
#
loop_
_entity.id
_entity.type
_entity.pdbx_description
1 polymer ?
#
loop_
_entity_poly.entity_id
_entity_poly.type
_entity_poly.pdbx_seq_one_letter_code
_entity_poly.pdbx_strand_id
1 'polypeptide(L)'
;MHVVFFLFIAVKMKFLLVTLLAAVASAAFAPLRTTRERIEGSYIVVLKDGESLTDAVKTLRTSPKFSSFKGRINKVYGSVLNGFSATLNEKALGFIRSMDNVKYVEEDGIARVSSVASWGLGRIDQRYLPLNHMYNPRGEFTNQAK
;
A
#
# COMPACT_ATOMS: atom_id res chain seq x y z
N MET A 1 6.77 34.92 -49.01
CA MET A 1 7.37 34.10 -47.92
C MET A 1 6.40 33.88 -46.74
N HIS A 2 5.10 33.58 -46.96
CA HIS A 2 4.12 33.51 -45.84
C HIS A 2 3.27 32.23 -45.79
N VAL A 3 3.50 31.25 -46.67
CA VAL A 3 2.67 30.02 -46.71
C VAL A 3 3.23 28.89 -45.82
N VAL A 4 4.50 28.95 -45.42
CA VAL A 4 5.17 27.88 -44.63
C VAL A 4 4.79 27.91 -43.13
N PHE A 5 4.28 29.04 -42.61
CA PHE A 5 4.03 29.22 -41.18
C PHE A 5 2.75 28.50 -40.69
N PHE A 6 1.73 28.36 -41.56
CA PHE A 6 0.47 27.71 -41.22
C PHE A 6 0.58 26.19 -41.07
N LEU A 7 1.54 25.55 -41.75
CA LEU A 7 1.77 24.10 -41.65
C LEU A 7 2.36 23.69 -40.28
N PHE A 8 3.07 24.60 -39.60
CA PHE A 8 3.68 24.34 -38.28
C PHE A 8 2.67 24.39 -37.12
N ILE A 9 1.61 25.20 -37.23
CA ILE A 9 0.57 25.32 -36.18
C ILE A 9 -0.31 24.06 -36.12
N ALA A 10 -0.68 23.51 -37.28
CA ALA A 10 -1.49 22.30 -37.36
C ALA A 10 -0.76 21.05 -36.79
N VAL A 11 0.57 20.99 -36.92
CA VAL A 11 1.41 19.92 -36.37
C VAL A 11 1.54 20.04 -34.85
N LYS A 12 1.76 21.26 -34.31
CA LYS A 12 1.78 21.51 -32.85
C LYS A 12 0.45 21.13 -32.18
N MET A 13 -0.68 21.37 -32.83
CA MET A 13 -2.01 21.08 -32.29
C MET A 13 -2.37 19.58 -32.36
N LYS A 14 -1.88 18.83 -33.36
CA LYS A 14 -1.97 17.36 -33.41
C LYS A 14 -1.09 16.68 -32.36
N PHE A 15 0.12 17.20 -32.09
CA PHE A 15 0.96 16.68 -31.01
C PHE A 15 0.39 16.98 -29.61
N LEU A 16 -0.26 18.12 -29.41
CA LEU A 16 -0.94 18.47 -28.15
C LEU A 16 -2.19 17.60 -27.88
N LEU A 17 -2.84 17.09 -28.93
CA LEU A 17 -3.98 16.18 -28.80
C LEU A 17 -3.55 14.74 -28.44
N VAL A 18 -2.40 14.28 -28.94
CA VAL A 18 -1.88 12.93 -28.67
C VAL A 18 -1.30 12.82 -27.25
N THR A 19 -0.69 13.88 -26.72
CA THR A 19 -0.21 13.90 -25.32
C THR A 19 -1.36 13.97 -24.31
N LEU A 20 -2.46 14.67 -24.64
CA LEU A 20 -3.65 14.71 -23.80
C LEU A 20 -4.34 13.33 -23.71
N LEU A 21 -4.35 12.54 -24.80
CA LEU A 21 -4.97 11.21 -24.82
C LEU A 21 -4.20 10.17 -23.98
N ALA A 22 -2.88 10.28 -23.90
CA ALA A 22 -2.04 9.39 -23.07
C ALA A 22 -2.18 9.69 -21.55
N ALA A 23 -2.45 10.94 -21.17
CA ALA A 23 -2.68 11.32 -19.78
C ALA A 23 -4.03 10.81 -19.25
N VAL A 24 -5.07 10.74 -20.10
CA VAL A 24 -6.41 10.24 -19.71
C VAL A 24 -6.41 8.72 -19.50
N ALA A 25 -5.57 7.97 -20.22
CA ALA A 25 -5.49 6.51 -20.09
C ALA A 25 -4.87 6.03 -18.76
N SER A 26 -4.02 6.85 -18.12
CA SER A 26 -3.38 6.52 -16.83
C SER A 26 -4.35 6.62 -15.64
N ALA A 27 -5.54 7.20 -15.83
CA ALA A 27 -6.56 7.33 -14.79
C ALA A 27 -7.46 6.09 -14.60
N ALA A 28 -7.33 5.05 -15.44
CA ALA A 28 -8.27 3.92 -15.44
C ALA A 28 -8.07 2.93 -14.27
N PHE A 29 -6.91 2.96 -13.59
CA PHE A 29 -6.63 2.08 -12.46
C PHE A 29 -6.02 2.86 -11.30
N ALA A 30 -6.49 2.56 -10.09
CA ALA A 30 -5.85 3.01 -8.86
C ALA A 30 -4.37 2.59 -8.85
N PRO A 31 -3.45 3.46 -8.38
CA PRO A 31 -2.04 3.15 -8.28
C PRO A 31 -1.78 1.88 -7.46
N LEU A 32 -0.82 1.06 -7.91
CA LEU A 32 -0.29 -0.07 -7.14
C LEU A 32 1.07 0.32 -6.57
N ARG A 33 1.18 0.33 -5.25
CA ARG A 33 2.44 0.54 -4.52
C ARG A 33 3.07 -0.81 -4.22
N THR A 34 4.32 -0.98 -4.64
CA THR A 34 5.04 -2.24 -4.50
C THR A 34 6.06 -2.18 -3.37
N THR A 35 6.42 -3.35 -2.84
CA THR A 35 7.43 -3.49 -1.80
C THR A 35 8.50 -4.51 -2.19
N ARG A 36 9.71 -4.40 -1.62
CA ARG A 36 10.85 -5.27 -1.97
C ARG A 36 10.64 -6.72 -1.51
N GLU A 37 10.10 -6.90 -0.32
CA GLU A 37 9.84 -8.21 0.29
C GLU A 37 8.32 -8.43 0.40
N ARG A 38 7.66 -8.56 -0.75
CA ARG A 38 6.21 -8.73 -0.85
C ARG A 38 5.76 -10.10 -0.31
N ILE A 39 4.60 -10.11 0.35
CA ILE A 39 3.82 -11.31 0.62
C ILE A 39 2.84 -11.53 -0.54
N GLU A 40 3.05 -12.60 -1.31
CA GLU A 40 2.29 -12.84 -2.54
C GLU A 40 0.78 -12.95 -2.27
N GLY A 41 0.00 -12.24 -3.09
CA GLY A 41 -1.45 -12.21 -2.97
C GLY A 41 -1.99 -11.41 -1.78
N SER A 42 -1.15 -10.80 -0.93
CA SER A 42 -1.58 -9.98 0.22
C SER A 42 -1.46 -8.49 -0.09
N TYR A 43 -2.53 -7.74 0.16
CA TYR A 43 -2.62 -6.33 -0.16
C TYR A 43 -3.38 -5.54 0.90
N ILE A 44 -3.07 -4.24 0.96
CA ILE A 44 -3.83 -3.23 1.66
C ILE A 44 -4.50 -2.34 0.61
N VAL A 45 -5.82 -2.24 0.68
CA VAL A 45 -6.63 -1.40 -0.21
C VAL A 45 -7.06 -0.17 0.56
N VAL A 46 -6.78 1.01 0.00
CA VAL A 46 -7.12 2.30 0.62
C VAL A 46 -8.11 3.03 -0.26
N LEU A 47 -9.19 3.50 0.35
CA LEU A 47 -10.26 4.23 -0.33
C LEU A 47 -9.96 5.73 -0.38
N LYS A 48 -10.65 6.44 -1.27
CA LYS A 48 -10.60 7.90 -1.32
C LYS A 48 -11.19 8.49 -0.04
N ASP A 49 -10.79 9.71 0.27
CA ASP A 49 -11.26 10.40 1.48
C ASP A 49 -12.77 10.71 1.33
N GLY A 50 -13.56 10.46 2.38
CA GLY A 50 -15.02 10.62 2.34
C GLY A 50 -15.82 9.42 1.79
N GLU A 51 -15.14 8.40 1.24
CA GLU A 51 -15.81 7.17 0.79
C GLU A 51 -16.23 6.29 1.97
N SER A 52 -17.42 5.70 1.87
CA SER A 52 -17.96 4.79 2.88
C SER A 52 -17.29 3.42 2.81
N LEU A 53 -16.42 3.14 3.78
CA LEU A 53 -15.74 1.85 3.91
C LEU A 53 -16.72 0.68 4.05
N THR A 54 -17.77 0.87 4.84
CA THR A 54 -18.78 -0.15 5.09
C THR A 54 -19.49 -0.54 3.81
N ASP A 55 -19.85 0.45 2.97
CA ASP A 55 -20.54 0.19 1.71
C ASP A 55 -19.61 -0.45 0.68
N ALA A 56 -18.35 -0.01 0.60
CA ALA A 56 -17.36 -0.62 -0.26
C ALA A 56 -17.12 -2.10 0.09
N VAL A 57 -16.92 -2.40 1.37
CA VAL A 57 -16.74 -3.78 1.86
C VAL A 57 -17.98 -4.63 1.62
N LYS A 58 -19.18 -4.09 1.87
CA LYS A 58 -20.44 -4.78 1.60
C LYS A 58 -20.58 -5.12 0.11
N THR A 59 -20.34 -4.13 -0.76
CA THR A 59 -20.39 -4.28 -2.22
C THR A 59 -19.44 -5.37 -2.70
N LEU A 60 -18.20 -5.39 -2.20
CA LEU A 60 -17.22 -6.43 -2.53
C LEU A 60 -17.64 -7.81 -2.05
N ARG A 61 -18.16 -7.94 -0.82
CA ARG A 61 -18.63 -9.22 -0.28
C ARG A 61 -19.80 -9.81 -1.04
N THR A 62 -20.67 -8.96 -1.60
CA THR A 62 -21.81 -9.39 -2.43
C THR A 62 -21.48 -9.49 -3.91
N SER A 63 -20.28 -9.08 -4.34
CA SER A 63 -19.88 -9.06 -5.75
C SER A 63 -19.58 -10.48 -6.26
N PRO A 64 -20.33 -10.99 -7.26
CA PRO A 64 -20.04 -12.30 -7.85
C PRO A 64 -18.65 -12.32 -8.50
N LYS A 65 -18.23 -11.21 -9.14
CA LYS A 65 -16.90 -11.10 -9.75
C LYS A 65 -15.79 -11.25 -8.72
N PHE A 66 -15.90 -10.56 -7.58
CA PHE A 66 -14.89 -10.62 -6.52
C PHE A 66 -14.76 -12.04 -5.96
N SER A 67 -15.90 -12.71 -5.73
CA SER A 67 -15.92 -14.11 -5.31
C SER A 67 -15.37 -15.07 -6.37
N SER A 68 -15.74 -14.91 -7.65
CA SER A 68 -15.21 -15.71 -8.77
C SER A 68 -13.71 -15.53 -8.95
N PHE A 69 -13.18 -14.35 -8.65
CA PHE A 69 -11.75 -14.09 -8.61
C PHE A 69 -11.10 -14.55 -7.30
N LYS A 70 -11.81 -15.26 -6.42
CA LYS A 70 -11.30 -15.78 -5.14
C LYS A 70 -10.74 -14.68 -4.22
N GLY A 71 -11.19 -13.45 -4.37
CA GLY A 71 -10.81 -12.34 -3.50
C GLY A 71 -11.38 -12.52 -2.10
N ARG A 72 -10.61 -12.19 -1.07
CA ARG A 72 -11.03 -12.27 0.33
C ARG A 72 -10.63 -11.02 1.09
N ILE A 73 -11.54 -10.48 1.89
CA ILE A 73 -11.24 -9.37 2.80
C ILE A 73 -10.85 -9.98 4.16
N ASN A 74 -9.66 -9.64 4.64
CA ASN A 74 -9.07 -10.22 5.85
C ASN A 74 -9.34 -9.35 7.09
N LYS A 75 -9.01 -8.05 7.00
CA LYS A 75 -9.21 -7.08 8.10
C LYS A 75 -9.73 -5.77 7.53
N VAL A 76 -10.68 -5.16 8.22
CA VAL A 76 -11.17 -3.80 7.91
C VAL A 76 -10.57 -2.83 8.93
N TYR A 77 -9.98 -1.74 8.44
CA TYR A 77 -9.44 -0.66 9.25
C TYR A 77 -10.40 0.51 9.11
N GLY A 78 -11.09 0.91 10.18
CA GLY A 78 -12.04 2.03 10.14
C GLY A 78 -11.60 3.26 10.92
N SER A 79 -10.66 3.11 11.85
CA SER A 79 -10.26 4.16 12.80
C SER A 79 -8.97 4.88 12.42
N VAL A 80 -7.99 4.15 11.87
CA VAL A 80 -6.62 4.64 11.61
C VAL A 80 -6.34 4.86 10.13
N LEU A 81 -7.15 4.24 9.26
CA LEU A 81 -7.00 4.21 7.82
C LEU A 81 -8.38 3.98 7.23
N ASN A 82 -8.76 4.65 6.14
CA ASN A 82 -9.98 4.32 5.41
C ASN A 82 -9.69 3.17 4.43
N GLY A 83 -9.64 1.93 4.92
CA GLY A 83 -9.17 0.82 4.09
C GLY A 83 -9.32 -0.57 4.71
N PHE A 84 -8.85 -1.59 3.98
CA PHE A 84 -8.92 -2.98 4.42
C PHE A 84 -7.76 -3.79 3.83
N SER A 85 -7.35 -4.86 4.53
CA SER A 85 -6.44 -5.86 3.99
C SER A 85 -7.22 -6.96 3.29
N ALA A 86 -6.66 -7.48 2.20
CA ALA A 86 -7.29 -8.48 1.37
C ALA A 86 -6.28 -9.45 0.77
N THR A 87 -6.73 -10.69 0.56
CA THR A 87 -6.05 -11.64 -0.31
C THR A 87 -6.64 -11.56 -1.70
N LEU A 88 -5.82 -11.20 -2.69
CA LEU A 88 -6.23 -10.96 -4.08
C LEU A 88 -5.34 -11.76 -5.03
N ASN A 89 -5.93 -12.39 -6.05
CA ASN A 89 -5.16 -12.81 -7.23
C ASN A 89 -5.11 -11.67 -8.25
N GLU A 90 -4.40 -11.86 -9.36
CA GLU A 90 -4.24 -10.85 -10.41
C GLU A 90 -5.58 -10.29 -10.93
N LYS A 91 -6.60 -11.14 -11.11
CA LYS A 91 -7.92 -10.73 -11.58
C LYS A 91 -8.66 -9.90 -10.53
N ALA A 92 -8.63 -10.31 -9.27
CA ALA A 92 -9.23 -9.58 -8.16
C ALA A 92 -8.52 -8.24 -7.92
N LEU A 93 -7.19 -8.21 -8.05
CA LEU A 93 -6.38 -7.00 -7.96
C LEU A 93 -6.75 -6.01 -9.06
N GLY A 94 -6.81 -6.47 -10.32
CA GLY A 94 -7.25 -5.65 -11.44
C GLY A 94 -8.67 -5.10 -11.22
N PHE A 95 -9.59 -5.96 -10.77
CA PHE A 95 -10.96 -5.55 -10.47
C PHE A 95 -11.03 -4.47 -9.39
N ILE A 96 -10.35 -4.65 -8.25
CA ILE A 96 -10.32 -3.63 -7.18
C ILE A 96 -9.69 -2.34 -7.69
N ARG A 97 -8.57 -2.42 -8.41
CA ARG A 97 -7.90 -1.22 -8.92
C ARG A 97 -8.77 -0.46 -9.93
N SER A 98 -9.72 -1.10 -10.59
CA SER A 98 -10.66 -0.42 -11.50
C SER A 98 -11.83 0.29 -10.80
N MET A 99 -11.95 0.16 -9.48
CA MET A 99 -13.04 0.82 -8.73
C MET A 99 -12.71 2.29 -8.46
N ASP A 100 -13.64 3.19 -8.82
CA ASP A 100 -13.45 4.64 -8.70
C ASP A 100 -13.27 5.13 -7.27
N ASN A 101 -13.77 4.41 -6.27
CA ASN A 101 -13.63 4.78 -4.86
C ASN A 101 -12.28 4.35 -4.24
N VAL A 102 -11.43 3.61 -4.98
CA VAL A 102 -10.11 3.19 -4.50
C VAL A 102 -9.09 4.30 -4.77
N LYS A 103 -8.37 4.70 -3.73
CA LYS A 103 -7.29 5.70 -3.80
C LYS A 103 -5.98 5.07 -4.26
N TYR A 104 -5.62 3.93 -3.69
CA TYR A 104 -4.49 3.10 -4.12
C TYR A 104 -4.59 1.70 -3.51
N VAL A 105 -3.81 0.78 -4.07
CA VAL A 105 -3.57 -0.56 -3.51
C VAL A 105 -2.09 -0.67 -3.21
N GLU A 106 -1.74 -1.26 -2.07
CA GLU A 106 -0.37 -1.47 -1.62
C GLU A 106 -0.13 -2.95 -1.36
N GLU A 107 1.02 -3.44 -1.79
CA GLU A 107 1.49 -4.78 -1.49
C GLU A 107 1.86 -4.90 -0.01
N ASP A 108 1.34 -5.92 0.66
CA ASP A 108 1.79 -6.26 2.01
C ASP A 108 3.22 -6.83 1.96
N GLY A 109 3.99 -6.59 3.02
CA GLY A 109 5.42 -6.88 3.02
C GLY A 109 5.99 -7.23 4.38
N ILE A 110 7.16 -7.86 4.35
CA ILE A 110 7.86 -8.30 5.57
C ILE A 110 8.58 -7.11 6.22
N ALA A 111 8.21 -6.81 7.46
CA ALA A 111 8.99 -5.95 8.34
C ALA A 111 9.92 -6.80 9.20
N ARG A 112 11.19 -6.42 9.30
CA ARG A 112 12.20 -7.12 10.12
C ARG A 112 12.66 -6.23 11.26
N VAL A 113 12.84 -6.83 12.43
CA VAL A 113 13.52 -6.17 13.53
C VAL A 113 15.00 -6.04 13.15
N SER A 114 15.54 -4.83 13.18
CA SER A 114 16.97 -4.63 13.08
C SER A 114 17.62 -4.87 14.45
N SER A 115 18.60 -5.77 14.50
CA SER A 115 19.46 -5.87 15.67
C SER A 115 20.38 -4.65 15.69
N VAL A 116 20.13 -3.80 16.66
CA VAL A 116 20.98 -2.68 17.02
C VAL A 116 21.91 -3.17 18.11
N ALA A 117 23.23 -3.05 17.90
CA ALA A 117 24.20 -3.23 18.99
C ALA A 117 23.74 -2.34 20.16
N SER A 118 23.82 -2.90 21.38
CA SER A 118 23.12 -2.42 22.58
C SER A 118 22.95 -0.89 22.61
N TRP A 119 21.71 -0.41 22.73
CA TRP A 119 21.33 1.01 22.79
C TRP A 119 21.84 1.73 24.06
N GLY A 120 23.10 1.55 24.44
CA GLY A 120 23.61 1.97 25.75
C GLY A 120 22.83 1.30 26.89
N LEU A 121 22.27 0.10 26.65
CA LEU A 121 21.47 -0.64 27.62
C LEU A 121 22.23 -0.92 28.92
N GLY A 122 23.56 -0.87 28.89
CA GLY A 122 24.42 -0.85 30.08
C GLY A 122 24.00 0.20 31.13
N ARG A 123 23.38 1.33 30.75
CA ARG A 123 22.88 2.33 31.72
C ARG A 123 21.66 1.86 32.53
N ILE A 124 20.99 0.81 32.09
CA ILE A 124 19.81 0.26 32.76
C ILE A 124 20.27 -0.72 33.85
N ASP A 125 21.30 -1.53 33.61
CA ASP A 125 21.77 -2.58 34.53
C ASP A 125 23.13 -2.29 35.21
N GLN A 126 23.89 -1.27 34.76
CA GLN A 126 25.16 -0.82 35.35
C GLN A 126 25.07 0.64 35.82
N ARG A 127 25.13 0.83 37.13
CA ARG A 127 25.13 2.16 37.76
C ARG A 127 26.46 2.91 37.65
N TYR A 128 27.57 2.19 37.49
CA TYR A 128 28.92 2.75 37.53
C TYR A 128 29.64 2.56 36.20
N LEU A 129 30.42 3.57 35.83
CA LEU A 129 31.30 3.57 34.66
C LEU A 129 32.65 2.89 34.98
N PRO A 130 33.38 2.37 33.97
CA PRO A 130 33.03 2.33 32.54
C PRO A 130 32.01 1.23 32.22
N LEU A 131 31.16 1.46 31.21
CA LEU A 131 30.16 0.47 30.78
C LEU A 131 30.82 -0.67 30.01
N ASN A 132 30.36 -1.90 30.21
CA ASN A 132 30.84 -3.07 29.46
C ASN A 132 30.07 -3.30 28.13
N HIS A 133 29.10 -2.44 27.80
CA HIS A 133 28.23 -2.52 26.63
C HIS A 133 27.37 -3.79 26.50
N MET A 134 27.33 -4.63 27.53
CA MET A 134 26.41 -5.74 27.68
C MET A 134 25.20 -5.30 28.50
N TYR A 135 24.07 -5.98 28.30
CA TYR A 135 22.87 -5.81 29.10
C TYR A 135 22.50 -7.16 29.70
N ASN A 136 22.53 -7.25 31.03
CA ASN A 136 22.12 -8.42 31.77
C ASN A 136 20.91 -8.08 32.64
N PRO A 137 19.66 -8.32 32.16
CA PRO A 137 18.47 -8.00 32.91
C PRO A 137 18.45 -8.79 34.22
N ARG A 138 18.40 -8.09 35.36
CA ARG A 138 18.31 -8.74 36.67
C ARG A 138 16.85 -9.13 36.94
N GLY A 139 16.44 -10.30 36.46
CA GLY A 139 15.13 -10.89 36.69
C GLY A 139 14.95 -12.21 35.97
N GLU A 140 14.51 -13.24 36.68
CA GLU A 140 14.05 -14.52 36.10
C GLU A 140 12.67 -14.28 35.47
N PHE A 141 12.61 -14.04 34.15
CA PHE A 141 11.34 -14.03 33.43
C PHE A 141 10.96 -15.49 33.16
N THR A 142 10.34 -16.14 34.14
CA THR A 142 9.66 -17.41 33.87
C THR A 142 8.43 -17.10 33.00
N ASN A 143 8.47 -17.54 31.74
CA ASN A 143 7.30 -17.50 30.86
C ASN A 143 6.27 -18.52 31.38
N GLN A 144 5.47 -18.11 32.37
CA GLN A 144 4.27 -18.83 32.75
C GLN A 144 3.20 -18.50 31.71
N ALA A 145 3.15 -19.31 30.65
CA ALA A 145 2.01 -19.34 29.75
C ALA A 145 0.79 -19.82 30.56
N LYS A 146 -0.23 -18.98 30.66
CA LYS A 146 -1.56 -19.35 31.15
C LYS A 146 -2.54 -19.31 30.00
#